data_AF-A0A222G4Y0-F1
#
_entry.id   AF-A0A222G4Y0-F1
#
_cell.length_a   1.000
_cell.length_b   1.000
_cell.length_c   1.000
_cell.angle_alpha   90.00
_cell.angle_beta   90.00
_cell.angle_gamma   90.00
#
_symmetry.space_group_name_H-M   'P 1'
#
loop_
_entity.id
_entity.type
_entity.pdbx_description
1 polymer ?
#
loop_
_entity_poly.entity_id
_entity_poly.type
_entity_poly.pdbx_seq_one_letter_code
_entity_poly.pdbx_strand_id
1 'polypeptide(L)'
;MTSEAEKGKVEISIFNRFVVAAGLNCQAVEKQSPKDGKPDLKCLIDGKITFFELTEACSEDLAKALANEENLGNNTTSRIRDYTSETYTRKINKRYAVNAPINLLIYNVGRTILSDDVLIENIRAIANKNKGQFSKVWYFGQQVIEI
;
A
#
# COMPACT_ATOMS: atom_id res chain seq x y z
N MET A 1 -10.29 -6.69 19.50
CA MET A 1 -9.17 -5.74 19.35
C MET A 1 -7.89 -6.56 19.28
N THR A 2 -7.26 -6.66 18.11
CA THR A 2 -5.96 -7.33 17.92
C THR A 2 -4.87 -6.41 18.47
N SER A 3 -3.95 -6.96 19.27
CA SER A 3 -2.83 -6.23 19.85
C SER A 3 -1.84 -5.75 18.76
N GLU A 4 -1.07 -4.69 19.05
CA GLU A 4 -0.04 -4.17 18.13
C GLU A 4 1.00 -5.24 17.74
N ALA A 5 1.30 -6.17 18.66
CA ALA A 5 2.17 -7.31 18.41
C ALA A 5 1.58 -8.32 17.40
N GLU A 6 0.27 -8.56 17.44
CA GLU A 6 -0.40 -9.44 16.48
C GLU A 6 -0.49 -8.79 15.09
N LYS A 7 -0.71 -7.47 15.03
CA LYS A 7 -0.64 -6.72 13.76
C LYS A 7 0.74 -6.79 13.14
N GLY A 8 1.80 -6.62 13.94
CA GLY A 8 3.18 -6.72 13.45
C GLY A 8 3.51 -8.11 12.88
N LYS A 9 2.99 -9.19 13.47
CA LYS A 9 3.15 -10.56 12.93
C LYS A 9 2.46 -10.74 11.57
N VAL A 10 1.25 -10.19 11.41
CA VAL A 10 0.50 -10.25 10.16
C VAL A 10 1.24 -9.48 9.06
N GLU A 11 1.70 -8.27 9.35
CA GLU A 11 2.44 -7.43 8.40
C GLU A 11 3.75 -8.06 7.95
N ILE A 12 4.54 -8.61 8.87
CA ILE A 12 5.78 -9.34 8.53
C ILE A 12 5.45 -10.58 7.68
N SER A 13 4.40 -11.33 8.03
CA SER A 13 3.98 -12.51 7.27
C SER A 13 3.59 -12.15 5.83
N ILE A 14 2.80 -11.09 5.65
CA ILE A 14 2.41 -10.58 4.32
C ILE A 14 3.64 -10.11 3.55
N PHE A 15 4.52 -9.34 4.20
CA PHE A 15 5.74 -8.85 3.58
C PHE A 15 6.65 -9.98 3.10
N ASN A 16 6.85 -11.02 3.91
CA ASN A 16 7.65 -12.18 3.52
C ASN A 16 7.08 -12.88 2.29
N ARG A 17 5.74 -13.03 2.22
CA ARG A 17 5.08 -13.59 1.02
C ARG A 17 5.29 -12.70 -0.20
N PHE A 18 5.18 -11.39 -0.02
CA PHE A 18 5.45 -10.41 -1.08
C PHE A 18 6.89 -10.53 -1.58
N VAL A 19 7.89 -10.53 -0.71
CA VAL A 19 9.32 -10.61 -1.08
C VAL A 19 9.60 -11.83 -1.94
N VAL A 20 9.08 -12.99 -1.54
CA VAL A 20 9.22 -14.24 -2.31
C VAL A 20 8.56 -14.11 -3.67
N ALA A 21 7.32 -13.63 -3.73
CA ALA A 21 6.58 -13.49 -4.98
C ALA A 21 7.16 -12.41 -5.91
N ALA A 22 7.79 -11.38 -5.35
CA ALA A 22 8.46 -10.30 -6.05
C ALA A 22 9.87 -10.69 -6.54
N GLY A 23 10.40 -11.84 -6.11
CA GLY A 23 11.79 -12.24 -6.38
C GLY A 23 12.83 -11.34 -5.73
N LEU A 24 12.47 -10.64 -4.64
CA LEU A 24 13.38 -9.75 -3.93
C LEU A 24 14.29 -10.54 -2.99
N ASN A 25 15.58 -10.24 -2.99
CA ASN A 25 16.53 -10.83 -2.06
C ASN A 25 16.56 -10.02 -0.76
N CYS A 26 15.61 -10.32 0.14
CA CYS A 26 15.56 -9.71 1.47
C CYS A 26 16.37 -10.53 2.48
N GLN A 27 17.40 -9.91 3.06
CA GLN A 27 18.27 -10.56 4.05
C GLN A 27 17.75 -10.39 5.49
N ALA A 28 17.04 -9.31 5.77
CA ALA A 28 16.51 -9.00 7.10
C ALA A 28 15.29 -8.09 7.00
N VAL A 29 14.33 -8.28 7.91
CA VAL A 29 13.14 -7.43 8.07
C VAL A 29 12.84 -7.22 9.56
N GLU A 30 12.50 -5.99 9.92
CA GLU A 30 12.21 -5.56 11.29
C GLU A 30 10.95 -4.68 11.32
N LYS A 31 10.00 -4.99 12.22
CA LYS A 31 8.84 -4.12 12.48
C LYS A 31 9.30 -2.85 13.19
N GLN A 32 8.86 -1.71 12.69
CA GLN A 32 9.12 -0.42 13.32
C GLN A 32 7.91 0.04 14.14
N SER A 33 8.17 0.90 15.13
CA SER A 33 7.14 1.55 15.92
C SER A 33 6.62 2.81 15.21
N PRO A 34 5.29 2.98 15.04
CA PRO A 34 4.73 4.21 14.49
C PRO A 34 5.07 5.48 15.29
N LYS A 35 5.37 5.34 16.58
CA LYS A 35 5.72 6.46 17.47
C LYS A 35 7.03 7.14 17.07
N ASP A 36 7.89 6.44 16.34
CA ASP A 36 9.18 6.96 15.87
C ASP A 36 9.06 7.78 14.57
N GLY A 37 7.84 7.91 14.01
CA GLY A 37 7.65 8.54 12.70
C GLY A 37 8.29 7.76 11.55
N LYS A 38 8.51 6.47 11.73
CA LYS A 38 9.11 5.56 10.74
C LYS A 38 8.04 4.77 9.98
N PRO A 39 8.34 4.32 8.75
CA PRO A 39 7.47 3.40 8.02
C PRO A 39 7.34 2.06 8.73
N ASP A 40 6.29 1.31 8.41
CA ASP A 40 5.93 0.05 9.07
C ASP A 40 7.09 -0.95 9.24
N LEU A 41 7.92 -1.13 8.22
CA LEU A 41 9.02 -2.10 8.20
C LEU A 41 10.34 -1.46 7.76
N LYS A 42 11.45 -1.94 8.34
CA LYS A 42 12.82 -1.71 7.88
C LYS A 42 13.39 -3.01 7.34
N CYS A 43 13.90 -2.98 6.11
CA CYS A 43 14.39 -4.17 5.43
C CYS A 43 15.82 -3.96 4.92
N LEU A 44 16.57 -5.06 4.81
CA LEU A 44 17.81 -5.14 4.04
C LEU A 44 17.48 -5.92 2.76
N ILE A 45 17.54 -5.24 1.60
CA ILE A 45 17.28 -5.82 0.27
C ILE A 45 18.51 -5.58 -0.59
N ASP A 46 19.09 -6.64 -1.15
CA ASP A 46 20.35 -6.58 -1.92
C ASP A 46 21.46 -5.80 -1.19
N GLY A 47 21.56 -5.97 0.13
CA GLY A 47 22.54 -5.27 0.96
C GLY A 47 22.25 -3.78 1.21
N LYS A 48 21.08 -3.27 0.79
CA LYS A 48 20.66 -1.87 0.98
C LYS A 48 19.46 -1.77 1.93
N ILE A 49 19.50 -0.78 2.82
CA ILE A 49 18.38 -0.49 3.69
C ILE A 49 17.25 0.11 2.86
N THR A 50 16.07 -0.51 2.94
CA THR A 50 14.84 -0.04 2.31
C THR A 50 13.70 -0.14 3.33
N PHE A 51 12.90 0.90 3.45
CA PHE A 51 11.72 0.91 4.30
C PHE A 51 10.47 0.55 3.51
N PHE A 52 9.49 -0.04 4.18
CA PHE A 52 8.17 -0.32 3.60
C PHE A 52 7.07 0.21 4.52
N GLU A 53 6.12 0.93 3.95
CA GLU A 53 4.82 1.21 4.55
C GLU A 53 3.79 0.24 3.97
N LEU A 54 2.94 -0.33 4.81
CA LEU A 54 1.97 -1.34 4.39
C LEU A 54 0.53 -0.78 4.49
N THR A 55 -0.31 -1.25 3.57
CA THR A 55 -1.76 -1.01 3.64
C THR A 55 -2.53 -2.14 2.96
N GLU A 56 -3.63 -2.57 3.58
CA GLU A 56 -4.58 -3.51 2.97
C GLU A 56 -5.42 -2.76 1.94
N ALA A 57 -5.68 -3.40 0.79
CA ALA A 57 -6.68 -2.96 -0.17
C ALA A 57 -8.07 -3.32 0.37
N CYS A 58 -8.71 -2.41 1.12
CA CYS A 58 -10.09 -2.60 1.58
C CYS A 58 -11.09 -2.26 0.46
N SER A 59 -12.00 -3.19 0.14
CA SER A 59 -13.01 -2.99 -0.91
C SER A 59 -14.14 -2.07 -0.54
N GLU A 60 -14.49 -1.88 0.74
CA GLU A 60 -15.58 -0.96 1.08
C GLU A 60 -15.20 0.50 0.83
N ASP A 61 -13.97 0.89 1.17
CA ASP A 61 -13.49 2.26 0.97
C ASP A 61 -13.32 2.56 -0.52
N LEU A 62 -12.92 1.57 -1.32
CA LEU A 62 -12.85 1.70 -2.76
C LEU A 62 -14.23 1.61 -3.43
N ALA A 63 -15.12 0.70 -3.02
CA ALA A 63 -16.47 0.56 -3.56
C ALA A 63 -17.39 1.73 -3.20
N LYS A 64 -17.25 2.33 -2.01
CA LYS A 64 -17.96 3.57 -1.64
C LYS A 64 -17.46 4.78 -2.43
N ALA A 65 -16.16 4.82 -2.78
CA ALA A 65 -15.65 5.81 -3.71
C ALA A 65 -16.34 5.68 -5.09
N LEU A 66 -16.60 4.45 -5.54
CA LEU A 66 -17.20 4.13 -6.83
C LEU A 66 -18.73 4.32 -6.87
N ALA A 67 -19.47 3.87 -5.85
CA ALA A 67 -20.95 3.98 -5.81
C ALA A 67 -21.46 5.43 -5.73
N ASN A 68 -20.64 6.34 -5.19
CA ASN A 68 -20.92 7.78 -5.19
C ASN A 68 -20.67 8.46 -6.55
N GLU A 69 -20.12 7.73 -7.53
CA GLU A 69 -19.97 8.22 -8.91
C GLU A 69 -21.18 7.96 -9.79
N GLU A 70 -21.83 6.80 -9.66
CA GLU A 70 -22.96 6.43 -10.55
C GLU A 70 -24.18 7.35 -10.40
N ASN A 71 -24.33 8.04 -9.26
CA ASN A 71 -25.44 8.96 -9.01
C ASN A 71 -25.25 10.38 -9.58
N LEU A 72 -24.10 10.70 -10.20
CA LEU A 72 -23.94 11.96 -10.91
C LEU A 72 -23.60 11.71 -12.38
N GLY A 73 -24.66 11.82 -13.20
CA GLY A 73 -24.55 11.82 -14.65
C GLY A 73 -23.42 12.72 -15.16
N ASN A 74 -22.65 12.16 -16.09
CA ASN A 74 -21.73 12.87 -16.98
C ASN A 74 -20.57 13.63 -16.32
N ASN A 75 -19.83 13.00 -15.39
CA ASN A 75 -18.46 13.45 -15.03
C ASN A 75 -17.59 12.34 -14.36
N THR A 76 -17.70 11.10 -14.85
CA THR A 76 -17.31 9.84 -14.21
C THR A 76 -15.80 9.53 -14.06
N THR A 77 -14.91 10.47 -14.37
CA THR A 77 -13.46 10.31 -14.12
C THR A 77 -12.96 11.09 -12.91
N SER A 78 -13.82 11.91 -12.29
CA SER A 78 -13.38 12.92 -11.31
C SER A 78 -13.53 12.51 -9.85
N ARG A 79 -14.29 11.46 -9.51
CA ARG A 79 -14.65 11.11 -8.12
C ARG A 79 -14.13 9.75 -7.61
N ILE A 80 -13.64 8.85 -8.47
CA ILE A 80 -12.82 7.66 -8.11
C ILE A 80 -11.62 8.10 -7.24
N ARG A 81 -11.23 9.37 -7.41
CA ARG A 81 -10.21 10.10 -6.68
C ARG A 81 -10.39 10.17 -5.16
N ASP A 82 -11.58 9.99 -4.56
CA ASP A 82 -11.83 10.58 -3.23
C ASP A 82 -11.77 9.66 -1.99
N TYR A 83 -11.87 8.32 -2.06
CA TYR A 83 -11.91 7.51 -0.81
C TYR A 83 -10.87 6.37 -0.66
N THR A 84 -10.37 5.78 -1.74
CA THR A 84 -8.98 5.23 -1.73
C THR A 84 -7.97 6.33 -1.44
N SER A 85 -8.37 7.58 -1.73
CA SER A 85 -7.68 8.79 -1.33
C SER A 85 -7.45 8.82 0.17
N GLU A 86 -8.40 8.74 1.10
CA GLU A 86 -8.05 9.15 2.47
C GLU A 86 -6.95 8.33 3.14
N THR A 87 -6.93 7.01 2.98
CA THR A 87 -5.85 6.17 3.53
C THR A 87 -4.57 6.32 2.71
N TYR A 88 -4.66 6.28 1.37
CA TYR A 88 -3.50 6.50 0.51
C TYR A 88 -2.93 7.93 0.66
N THR A 89 -3.74 8.96 0.48
CA THR A 89 -3.53 10.39 0.78
C THR A 89 -2.95 10.60 2.18
N ARG A 90 -3.50 9.96 3.24
CA ARG A 90 -2.87 10.03 4.57
C ARG A 90 -1.45 9.46 4.54
N LYS A 91 -1.24 8.33 3.87
CA LYS A 91 0.07 7.65 3.79
C LYS A 91 1.08 8.41 2.92
N ILE A 92 0.68 9.01 1.79
CA ILE A 92 1.55 9.84 0.93
C ILE A 92 1.82 11.23 1.51
N ASN A 93 0.92 11.76 2.35
CA ASN A 93 1.12 13.04 3.04
C ASN A 93 1.88 12.90 4.36
N LYS A 94 2.01 11.69 4.90
CA LYS A 94 2.91 11.43 6.04
C LYS A 94 4.33 11.80 5.65
N ARG A 95 5.03 12.44 6.60
CA ARG A 95 6.46 12.74 6.52
C ARG A 95 7.20 11.78 7.43
N TYR A 96 7.80 10.78 6.83
CA TYR A 96 8.67 9.85 7.53
C TYR A 96 10.06 10.47 7.67
N ALA A 97 10.63 10.34 8.87
CA ALA A 97 11.96 10.87 9.20
C ALA A 97 13.05 9.82 8.95
N VAL A 98 13.19 9.38 7.70
CA VAL A 98 14.19 8.36 7.31
C VAL A 98 15.00 8.80 6.09
N ASN A 99 16.30 8.46 6.07
CA ASN A 99 17.25 8.83 5.02
C ASN A 99 17.51 7.69 4.01
N ALA A 100 16.57 6.76 3.88
CA ALA A 100 16.67 5.64 2.93
C ALA A 100 15.36 5.51 2.13
N PRO A 101 15.38 4.82 0.96
CA PRO A 101 14.19 4.66 0.13
C PRO A 101 13.03 4.06 0.92
N ILE A 102 11.83 4.58 0.66
CA ILE A 102 10.58 4.09 1.24
C ILE A 102 9.73 3.55 0.10
N ASN A 103 9.24 2.33 0.23
CA ASN A 103 8.29 1.75 -0.70
C ASN A 103 6.92 1.63 -0.04
N LEU A 104 5.86 1.79 -0.82
CA LEU A 104 4.50 1.49 -0.38
C LEU A 104 4.11 0.11 -0.88
N LEU A 105 3.67 -0.77 0.02
CA LEU A 105 3.11 -2.08 -0.33
C LEU A 105 1.61 -2.10 -0.04
N ILE A 106 0.82 -2.21 -1.10
CA ILE A 106 -0.63 -2.37 -1.05
C ILE A 106 -0.93 -3.85 -1.29
N TYR A 107 -1.55 -4.52 -0.32
CA TYR A 107 -1.81 -5.96 -0.41
C TYR A 107 -3.30 -6.30 -0.36
N ASN A 108 -3.69 -7.38 -1.03
CA ASN A 108 -5.05 -7.91 -1.01
C ASN A 108 -5.07 -9.28 -0.30
N VAL A 109 -5.86 -9.42 0.76
CA VAL A 109 -6.05 -10.70 1.48
C VAL A 109 -7.31 -11.47 1.03
N GLY A 110 -7.79 -11.22 -0.21
CA GLY A 110 -8.94 -11.93 -0.78
C GLY A 110 -10.28 -11.45 -0.23
N ARG A 111 -10.33 -10.24 0.32
CA ARG A 111 -11.56 -9.61 0.86
C ARG A 111 -12.16 -8.60 -0.09
N THR A 112 -11.61 -8.44 -1.30
CA THR A 112 -12.10 -7.45 -2.25
C THR A 112 -13.14 -8.02 -3.20
N ILE A 113 -14.20 -7.25 -3.43
CA ILE A 113 -15.19 -7.53 -4.47
C ILE A 113 -14.62 -7.20 -5.86
N LEU A 114 -13.67 -6.26 -5.93
CA LEU A 114 -13.02 -5.83 -7.17
C LEU A 114 -11.87 -6.78 -7.54
N SER A 115 -11.74 -7.03 -8.84
CA SER A 115 -10.62 -7.75 -9.43
C SER A 115 -9.32 -6.96 -9.31
N ASP A 116 -8.19 -7.67 -9.25
CA ASP A 116 -6.86 -7.09 -9.20
C ASP A 116 -6.61 -6.06 -10.31
N ASP A 117 -7.05 -6.31 -11.54
CA ASP A 117 -6.85 -5.38 -12.67
C ASP A 117 -7.44 -3.99 -12.41
N VAL A 118 -8.66 -3.96 -11.85
CA VAL A 118 -9.35 -2.70 -11.49
C VAL A 118 -8.62 -2.02 -10.33
N LEU A 119 -8.13 -2.79 -9.35
CA LEU A 119 -7.34 -2.26 -8.24
C LEU A 119 -6.03 -1.63 -8.74
N ILE A 120 -5.32 -2.32 -9.62
CA ILE A 120 -4.04 -1.90 -10.18
C ILE A 120 -4.19 -0.61 -10.96
N GLU A 121 -5.18 -0.51 -11.86
CA GLU A 121 -5.40 0.70 -12.66
C GLU A 121 -5.75 1.91 -11.78
N ASN A 122 -6.56 1.69 -10.75
CA ASN A 122 -6.87 2.74 -9.78
C ASN A 122 -5.63 3.21 -9.00
N ILE A 123 -4.82 2.28 -8.50
CA ILE A 123 -3.60 2.61 -7.77
C ILE A 123 -2.62 3.34 -8.70
N ARG A 124 -2.48 2.89 -9.96
CA ARG A 124 -1.63 3.52 -10.98
C ARG A 124 -2.05 4.96 -11.25
N ALA A 125 -3.33 5.22 -11.40
CA ALA A 125 -3.85 6.57 -11.60
C ALA A 125 -3.51 7.51 -10.42
N ILE A 126 -3.63 7.02 -9.19
CA ILE A 126 -3.33 7.81 -7.98
C ILE A 126 -1.81 8.01 -7.82
N ALA A 127 -1.03 6.96 -8.00
CA ALA A 127 0.43 6.99 -7.87
C ALA A 127 1.07 7.91 -8.92
N ASN A 128 0.59 7.90 -10.17
CA ASN A 128 1.06 8.80 -11.22
C ASN A 128 0.79 10.28 -10.89
N LYS A 129 -0.26 10.57 -10.12
CA LYS A 129 -0.56 11.94 -9.67
C LYS A 129 0.36 12.36 -8.53
N ASN A 130 0.59 11.49 -7.54
CA ASN A 130 1.47 11.77 -6.41
C ASN A 130 1.87 10.46 -5.68
N LYS A 131 3.19 10.17 -5.63
CA LYS A 131 3.76 9.06 -4.85
C LYS A 131 4.26 9.49 -3.45
N GLY A 132 4.18 10.77 -3.10
CA GLY A 132 4.68 11.29 -1.82
C GLY A 132 6.20 11.06 -1.67
N GLN A 133 6.62 10.55 -0.51
CA GLN A 133 8.02 10.14 -0.26
C GLN A 133 8.35 8.74 -0.80
N PHE A 134 7.38 8.03 -1.38
CA PHE A 134 7.58 6.65 -1.81
C PHE A 134 8.35 6.60 -3.13
N SER A 135 9.46 5.86 -3.12
CA SER A 135 10.28 5.59 -4.31
C SER A 135 9.60 4.60 -5.25
N LYS A 136 8.88 3.61 -4.68
CA LYS A 136 8.12 2.60 -5.42
C LYS A 136 6.77 2.34 -4.77
N VAL A 137 5.78 2.00 -5.59
CA VAL A 137 4.47 1.51 -5.15
C VAL A 137 4.31 0.09 -5.66
N TRP A 138 4.01 -0.84 -4.77
CA TRP A 138 3.81 -2.26 -5.07
C TRP A 138 2.37 -2.65 -4.80
N TYR A 139 1.80 -3.44 -5.69
CA TYR A 139 0.55 -4.15 -5.47
C TYR A 139 0.83 -5.65 -5.31
N PHE A 140 0.28 -6.25 -4.26
CA PHE A 140 0.37 -7.68 -3.99
C PHE A 140 -1.03 -8.29 -3.85
N GLY A 141 -1.52 -8.86 -4.95
CA GLY A 141 -2.76 -9.63 -5.02
C GLY A 141 -2.49 -11.07 -5.45
N GLN A 142 -3.18 -11.54 -6.49
CA GLN A 142 -2.86 -12.79 -7.20
C GLN A 142 -1.47 -12.75 -7.82
N GLN A 143 -1.01 -11.56 -8.19
CA GLN A 143 0.33 -11.30 -8.71
C GLN A 143 0.99 -10.14 -7.96
N VAL A 144 2.31 -10.03 -8.09
CA VAL A 144 3.07 -8.86 -7.63
C VAL A 144 3.36 -7.95 -8.80
N ILE A 145 3.00 -6.67 -8.67
CA ILE A 145 3.21 -5.65 -9.70
C ILE A 145 3.84 -4.39 -9.07
N GLU A 146 4.89 -3.88 -9.72
CA GLU A 146 5.41 -2.53 -9.46
C GLU A 146 4.63 -1.51 -10.31
N ILE A 147 4.17 -0.43 -9.67
CA ILE A 147 3.32 0.61 -10.26
C ILE A 147 4.07 1.93 -10.46
#